data_AF-A0A970EK58-F1
#
_entry.id   AF-A0A970EK58-F1
#
_cell.length_a   1.000
_cell.length_b   1.000
_cell.length_c   1.000
_cell.angle_alpha   90.00
_cell.angle_beta   90.00
_cell.angle_gamma   90.00
#
_symmetry.space_group_name_H-M   'P 1'
#
loop_
_entity.id
_entity.type
_entity.pdbx_description
1 polymer ?
#
loop_
_entity_poly.entity_id
_entity_poly.type
_entity_poly.pdbx_seq_one_letter_code
_entity_poly.pdbx_strand_id
1 'polypeptide(L)'
;MDFFRATFYDRYTRLTEEQIREKLTPTPKAASFSATSAALAGKTLKLVLDDGPTLEYSFEQDTLTLKENGQAAVEAPYTAKELHEIMLFTHMIPDTVRGYNVIWDRKTNLVTVFEVWFCGFEHDKREVWRHYMFGYVDTGEGAPEKRHTLTNRLEGLGTYWKNDNGEEILYFFPSVVWSSYVELSHPRGGITITGPSDFIKISDKYYVFSRVDCEYSGSFILEVIDLFEVKHIGVRLGFNLEDELDYYLYSGCGEVTGKVTNLEPLSDYGTELPEGIKPKPGDPKGTRPSYRPRFLYPDLTKEQVDEIIKNKCKVFAGRSIMASMNTMEASDYMVGKKFTLRYDDGPAWEYEIIDIQTLRWRAEGEETWHEELYQGFEAAKDIVLFSHICTGTNPLRCLTHAVDFSKALATCVDAQLGNGRKPWEVGRRAIFGVLEMEGGPTAPAVERHSFTTELVGRAQANVYSDFMQSVHVYSSPNSCSWTIMLPNNAGGVMWSSPCLYVKLRDDAYLISWTEDTCNGNQGTFILNTQLWQDSGFFFGIGGQGDDVSVMLTTLGAYVRPLFGYNILKYFAKKRK
;
A
#
# COMPACT_ATOMS: atom_id res chain seq x y z
N MET A 1 11.05 20.08 -11.65
CA MET A 1 10.18 19.20 -10.85
C MET A 1 9.70 18.09 -11.76
N ASP A 2 10.39 16.94 -11.75
CA ASP A 2 9.82 15.74 -12.34
C ASP A 2 8.72 15.27 -11.41
N PHE A 3 7.50 15.72 -11.65
CA PHE A 3 6.33 15.19 -10.97
C PHE A 3 6.33 13.68 -11.20
N PHE A 4 6.34 12.93 -10.09
CA PHE A 4 6.17 11.49 -10.06
C PHE A 4 5.12 11.05 -11.08
N ARG A 5 5.54 10.36 -12.16
CA ARG A 5 4.62 9.68 -13.08
C ARG A 5 4.27 8.33 -12.47
N ALA A 6 3.51 8.36 -11.40
CA ALA A 6 3.16 7.20 -10.59
C ALA A 6 1.73 6.74 -10.93
N THR A 7 1.49 5.43 -11.04
CA THR A 7 0.15 4.82 -11.14
C THR A 7 -0.83 5.31 -10.06
N PHE A 8 -0.31 5.75 -8.92
CA PHE A 8 -1.04 6.39 -7.83
C PHE A 8 -1.91 7.59 -8.28
N TYR A 9 -1.56 8.22 -9.40
CA TYR A 9 -2.23 9.42 -9.91
C TYR A 9 -3.07 9.15 -11.15
N ASP A 10 -3.24 7.89 -11.50
CA ASP A 10 -4.06 7.48 -12.61
C ASP A 10 -5.52 7.82 -12.34
N ARG A 11 -6.18 8.40 -13.34
CA ARG A 11 -7.59 8.77 -13.27
C ARG A 11 -8.40 7.78 -14.09
N TYR A 12 -9.07 6.89 -13.39
CA TYR A 12 -10.01 5.96 -13.97
C TYR A 12 -11.38 6.62 -14.16
N THR A 13 -12.01 6.39 -15.31
CA THR A 13 -13.38 6.85 -15.57
C THR A 13 -14.35 6.14 -14.65
N ARG A 14 -15.33 6.86 -14.09
CA ARG A 14 -16.48 6.27 -13.40
C ARG A 14 -17.47 5.75 -14.43
N LEU A 15 -17.33 4.49 -14.81
CA LEU A 15 -18.23 3.86 -15.78
C LEU A 15 -19.63 3.70 -15.21
N THR A 16 -20.65 3.96 -16.04
CA THR A 16 -22.04 3.65 -15.67
C THR A 16 -22.31 2.15 -15.82
N GLU A 17 -23.41 1.68 -15.24
CA GLU A 17 -23.81 0.28 -15.37
C GLU A 17 -24.11 -0.08 -16.84
N GLU A 18 -24.71 0.82 -17.60
CA GLU A 18 -25.02 0.63 -19.02
C GLU A 18 -23.73 0.49 -19.83
N GLN A 19 -22.72 1.33 -19.58
CA GLN A 19 -21.42 1.24 -20.24
C GLN A 19 -20.71 -0.09 -19.93
N ILE A 20 -20.80 -0.56 -18.69
CA ILE A 20 -20.25 -1.86 -18.29
C ILE A 20 -20.99 -2.99 -19.00
N ARG A 21 -22.33 -2.96 -19.02
CA ARG A 21 -23.15 -3.97 -19.70
C ARG A 21 -22.88 -4.02 -21.21
N GLU A 22 -22.71 -2.87 -21.85
CA GLU A 22 -22.34 -2.78 -23.26
C GLU A 22 -20.98 -3.46 -23.52
N LYS A 23 -19.99 -3.20 -22.66
CA LYS A 23 -18.66 -3.81 -22.77
C LYS A 23 -18.62 -5.31 -22.44
N LEU A 24 -19.65 -5.83 -21.78
CA LEU A 24 -19.84 -7.27 -21.50
C LEU A 24 -20.82 -7.93 -22.48
N THR A 25 -21.27 -7.21 -23.52
CA THR A 25 -22.22 -7.71 -24.53
C THR A 25 -21.64 -7.56 -25.95
N PRO A 26 -21.41 -8.66 -26.69
CA PRO A 26 -21.68 -10.04 -26.32
C PRO A 26 -20.80 -10.53 -25.16
N THR A 27 -21.23 -11.60 -24.50
CA THR A 27 -20.52 -12.17 -23.34
C THR A 27 -19.04 -12.43 -23.68
N PRO A 28 -18.09 -11.81 -22.96
CA PRO A 28 -16.70 -11.88 -23.32
C PRO A 28 -16.09 -13.22 -22.91
N LYS A 29 -15.19 -13.73 -23.76
CA LYS A 29 -14.28 -14.82 -23.41
C LYS A 29 -12.99 -14.23 -22.86
N ALA A 30 -12.47 -14.76 -21.76
CA ALA A 30 -11.16 -14.34 -21.26
C ALA A 30 -10.07 -14.67 -22.29
N ALA A 31 -9.23 -13.69 -22.61
CA ALA A 31 -8.05 -13.93 -23.44
C ALA A 31 -7.06 -14.85 -22.70
N SER A 32 -6.10 -15.43 -23.44
CA SER A 32 -5.00 -16.19 -22.86
C SER A 32 -3.74 -16.01 -23.70
N PHE A 33 -2.63 -15.68 -23.06
CA PHE A 33 -1.36 -15.41 -23.75
C PHE A 33 -0.58 -16.69 -24.09
N SER A 34 -0.67 -17.70 -23.22
CA SER A 34 -0.21 -19.06 -23.51
C SER A 34 -1.39 -20.01 -23.75
N ALA A 35 -1.09 -21.25 -24.13
CA ALA A 35 -2.10 -22.28 -24.40
C ALA A 35 -3.11 -22.43 -23.25
N THR A 36 -4.37 -22.64 -23.63
CA THR A 36 -5.47 -22.95 -22.71
C THR A 36 -5.52 -24.46 -22.47
N SER A 37 -6.17 -24.87 -21.39
CA SER A 37 -6.45 -26.28 -21.12
C SER A 37 -7.68 -26.75 -21.90
N ALA A 38 -7.55 -27.89 -22.59
CA ALA A 38 -8.68 -28.61 -23.19
C ALA A 38 -9.25 -29.70 -22.26
N ALA A 39 -8.73 -29.82 -21.02
CA ALA A 39 -9.05 -30.96 -20.15
C ALA A 39 -10.48 -30.96 -19.61
N LEU A 40 -11.25 -29.89 -19.81
CA LEU A 40 -12.67 -29.81 -19.47
C LEU A 40 -13.59 -30.20 -20.64
N ALA A 41 -13.13 -30.10 -21.89
CA ALA A 41 -13.98 -30.35 -23.06
C ALA A 41 -14.61 -31.76 -23.03
N GLY A 42 -15.92 -31.82 -23.24
CA GLY A 42 -16.71 -33.05 -23.19
C GLY A 42 -17.02 -33.56 -21.79
N LYS A 43 -16.68 -32.82 -20.73
CA LYS A 43 -16.97 -33.19 -19.34
C LYS A 43 -18.19 -32.48 -18.80
N THR A 44 -18.73 -33.04 -17.73
CA THR A 44 -19.72 -32.38 -16.87
C THR A 44 -19.18 -32.29 -15.45
N LEU A 45 -19.55 -31.23 -14.74
CA LEU A 45 -19.21 -31.05 -13.32
C LEU A 45 -20.45 -30.58 -12.57
N LYS A 46 -20.70 -31.13 -11.39
CA LYS A 46 -21.70 -30.61 -10.46
C LYS A 46 -20.99 -30.18 -9.19
N LEU A 47 -20.99 -28.89 -8.91
CA LEU A 47 -20.35 -28.31 -7.74
C LEU A 47 -21.40 -28.05 -6.67
N VAL A 48 -21.17 -28.56 -5.46
CA VAL A 48 -22.00 -28.29 -4.29
C VAL A 48 -21.19 -27.38 -3.36
N LEU A 49 -21.67 -26.15 -3.19
CA LEU A 49 -21.04 -25.12 -2.36
C LEU A 49 -21.73 -25.04 -1.00
N ASP A 50 -20.96 -24.93 0.08
CA ASP A 50 -21.49 -25.03 1.45
C ASP A 50 -22.47 -23.90 1.77
N ASP A 51 -22.10 -22.66 1.41
CA ASP A 51 -22.90 -21.44 1.63
C ASP A 51 -23.25 -20.76 0.29
N GLY A 52 -23.42 -21.55 -0.77
CA GLY A 52 -23.57 -21.04 -2.15
C GLY A 52 -24.53 -21.86 -3.01
N PRO A 53 -24.69 -21.48 -4.28
CA PRO A 53 -25.51 -22.24 -5.22
C PRO A 53 -24.87 -23.61 -5.54
N THR A 54 -25.71 -24.56 -5.96
CA THR A 54 -25.22 -25.70 -6.75
C THR A 54 -24.99 -25.25 -8.19
N LEU A 55 -23.82 -25.53 -8.73
CA LEU A 55 -23.43 -25.16 -10.10
C LEU A 55 -23.21 -26.41 -10.95
N GLU A 56 -24.02 -26.61 -11.98
CA GLU A 56 -23.89 -27.70 -12.93
C GLU A 56 -23.34 -27.20 -14.25
N TYR A 57 -22.20 -27.74 -14.66
CA TYR A 57 -21.49 -27.40 -15.89
C TYR A 57 -21.53 -28.56 -16.88
N SER A 58 -21.70 -28.23 -18.16
CA SER A 58 -21.37 -29.10 -19.29
C SER A 58 -20.43 -28.33 -20.22
N PHE A 59 -19.27 -28.89 -20.54
CA PHE A 59 -18.23 -28.19 -21.27
C PHE A 59 -18.13 -28.70 -22.70
N GLU A 60 -18.12 -27.77 -23.65
CA GLU A 60 -17.64 -28.00 -25.00
C GLU A 60 -16.20 -27.49 -25.13
N GLN A 61 -15.69 -27.34 -26.36
CA GLN A 61 -14.32 -26.93 -26.59
C GLN A 61 -14.04 -25.51 -26.09
N ASP A 62 -14.95 -24.57 -26.37
CA ASP A 62 -14.76 -23.14 -26.09
C ASP A 62 -15.93 -22.49 -25.34
N THR A 63 -16.99 -23.25 -25.11
CA THR A 63 -18.23 -22.84 -24.44
C THR A 63 -18.57 -23.81 -23.31
N LEU A 64 -19.29 -23.32 -22.32
CA LEU A 64 -19.90 -24.12 -21.29
C LEU A 64 -21.39 -23.81 -21.22
N THR A 65 -22.16 -24.80 -20.79
CA THR A 65 -23.53 -24.62 -20.32
C THR A 65 -23.51 -24.67 -18.80
N LEU A 66 -24.03 -23.62 -18.15
CA LEU A 66 -24.19 -23.52 -16.70
C LEU A 66 -25.68 -23.63 -16.31
N LYS A 67 -25.99 -24.43 -15.30
CA LYS A 67 -27.24 -24.34 -14.52
C LYS A 67 -26.91 -24.01 -13.08
N GLU A 68 -27.55 -22.96 -12.56
CA GLU A 68 -27.42 -22.53 -11.17
C GLU A 68 -28.68 -22.94 -10.40
N ASN A 69 -28.55 -23.75 -9.34
CA ASN A 69 -29.68 -24.23 -8.53
C ASN A 69 -30.82 -24.87 -9.35
N GLY A 70 -30.49 -25.60 -10.42
CA GLY A 70 -31.47 -26.21 -11.32
C GLY A 70 -32.29 -25.23 -12.16
N GLN A 71 -31.91 -23.94 -12.20
CA GLN A 71 -32.52 -22.94 -13.09
C GLN A 71 -32.24 -23.26 -14.57
N ALA A 72 -32.87 -22.47 -15.45
CA ALA A 72 -32.63 -22.55 -16.89
C ALA A 72 -31.15 -22.45 -17.22
N ALA A 73 -30.70 -23.29 -18.15
CA ALA A 73 -29.31 -23.34 -18.53
C ALA A 73 -28.93 -22.10 -19.35
N VAL A 74 -27.74 -21.56 -19.09
CA VAL A 74 -27.15 -20.47 -19.87
C VAL A 74 -25.86 -20.95 -20.53
N GLU A 75 -25.61 -20.53 -21.76
CA GLU A 75 -24.38 -20.84 -22.49
C GLU A 75 -23.44 -19.64 -22.43
N ALA A 76 -22.18 -19.87 -22.09
CA ALA A 76 -21.16 -18.84 -21.99
C ALA A 76 -19.82 -19.33 -22.56
N PRO A 77 -19.02 -18.44 -23.17
CA PRO A 77 -17.63 -18.77 -23.46
C PRO A 77 -16.85 -18.93 -22.15
N TYR A 78 -15.87 -19.84 -22.13
CA TYR A 78 -14.99 -20.02 -20.99
C TYR A 78 -13.54 -20.18 -21.40
N THR A 79 -12.65 -19.92 -20.45
CA THR A 79 -11.22 -20.18 -20.63
C THR A 79 -10.69 -20.88 -19.38
N ALA A 80 -9.80 -21.86 -19.58
CA ALA A 80 -9.25 -22.69 -18.51
C ALA A 80 -7.72 -22.82 -18.58
N LYS A 81 -7.08 -23.00 -17.42
CA LYS A 81 -5.66 -23.30 -17.25
C LYS A 81 -5.44 -24.37 -16.19
N GLU A 82 -4.35 -25.11 -16.35
CA GLU A 82 -3.92 -26.16 -15.43
C GLU A 82 -2.62 -25.77 -14.73
N LEU A 83 -2.54 -26.09 -13.44
CA LEU A 83 -1.32 -26.09 -12.65
C LEU A 83 -1.26 -27.44 -11.94
N HIS A 84 -0.63 -28.42 -12.59
CA HIS A 84 -0.62 -29.83 -12.18
C HIS A 84 -2.05 -30.35 -11.95
N GLU A 85 -2.39 -30.84 -10.76
CA GLU A 85 -3.74 -31.32 -10.43
C GLU A 85 -4.79 -30.21 -10.33
N ILE A 86 -4.38 -28.93 -10.21
CA ILE A 86 -5.30 -27.81 -10.06
C ILE A 86 -5.80 -27.33 -11.42
N MET A 87 -7.12 -27.20 -11.54
CA MET A 87 -7.79 -26.57 -12.66
C MET A 87 -8.32 -25.20 -12.24
N LEU A 88 -8.02 -24.15 -13.00
CA LEU A 88 -8.66 -22.84 -12.90
C LEU A 88 -9.44 -22.58 -14.20
N PHE A 89 -10.73 -22.31 -14.10
CA PHE A 89 -11.51 -21.82 -15.24
C PHE A 89 -12.38 -20.62 -14.85
N THR A 90 -12.69 -19.78 -15.83
CA THR A 90 -13.47 -18.55 -15.64
C THR A 90 -14.43 -18.34 -16.80
N HIS A 91 -15.57 -17.72 -16.50
CA HIS A 91 -16.56 -17.27 -17.46
C HIS A 91 -17.41 -16.12 -16.88
N MET A 92 -17.97 -15.31 -17.77
CA MET A 92 -18.99 -14.30 -17.44
C MET A 92 -20.38 -14.86 -17.79
N ILE A 93 -21.39 -14.47 -17.03
CA ILE A 93 -22.77 -14.93 -17.24
C ILE A 93 -23.49 -13.98 -18.21
N PRO A 94 -24.07 -14.51 -19.30
CA PRO A 94 -24.77 -13.69 -20.30
C PRO A 94 -25.84 -12.78 -19.71
N ASP A 95 -26.00 -11.59 -20.30
CA ASP A 95 -26.96 -10.56 -19.90
C ASP A 95 -26.82 -10.06 -18.45
N THR A 96 -25.68 -10.33 -17.82
CA THR A 96 -25.36 -9.87 -16.46
C THR A 96 -24.01 -9.19 -16.39
N VAL A 97 -23.71 -8.62 -15.23
CA VAL A 97 -22.38 -8.07 -14.90
C VAL A 97 -21.58 -8.99 -13.98
N ARG A 98 -21.98 -10.26 -13.87
CA ARG A 98 -21.40 -11.24 -12.94
C ARG A 98 -20.77 -12.42 -13.69
N GLY A 99 -19.89 -13.14 -13.00
CA GLY A 99 -19.21 -14.33 -13.50
C GLY A 99 -18.72 -15.22 -12.37
N TYR A 100 -18.14 -16.36 -12.74
CA TYR A 100 -17.51 -17.27 -11.79
C TYR A 100 -16.07 -17.57 -12.20
N ASN A 101 -15.19 -17.57 -11.21
CA ASN A 101 -13.85 -18.16 -11.29
C ASN A 101 -13.84 -19.40 -10.40
N VAL A 102 -13.55 -20.56 -10.98
CA VAL A 102 -13.62 -21.85 -10.29
C VAL A 102 -12.23 -22.46 -10.22
N ILE A 103 -11.82 -22.80 -9.00
CA ILE A 103 -10.57 -23.51 -8.72
C ILE A 103 -10.95 -24.90 -8.23
N TRP A 104 -10.52 -25.92 -8.96
CA TRP A 104 -10.81 -27.32 -8.67
C TRP A 104 -9.52 -28.10 -8.43
N ASP A 105 -9.38 -28.63 -7.21
CA ASP A 105 -8.38 -29.64 -6.90
C ASP A 105 -8.89 -31.01 -7.36
N ARG A 106 -8.39 -31.47 -8.52
CA ARG A 106 -8.82 -32.75 -9.12
C ARG A 106 -8.41 -33.97 -8.31
N LYS A 107 -7.49 -33.83 -7.37
CA LYS A 107 -7.03 -34.94 -6.52
C LYS A 107 -8.01 -35.19 -5.37
N THR A 108 -8.55 -34.13 -4.77
CA THR A 108 -9.45 -34.23 -3.61
C THR A 108 -10.90 -33.96 -3.94
N ASN A 109 -11.18 -33.50 -5.17
CA ASN A 109 -12.48 -33.01 -5.62
C ASN A 109 -13.01 -31.82 -4.81
N LEU A 110 -12.15 -31.12 -4.09
CA LEU A 110 -12.50 -29.88 -3.42
C LEU A 110 -12.47 -28.71 -4.40
N VAL A 111 -13.36 -27.74 -4.20
CA VAL A 111 -13.42 -26.53 -5.01
C VAL A 111 -13.44 -25.28 -4.16
N THR A 112 -12.86 -24.22 -4.71
CA THR A 112 -13.11 -22.84 -4.29
C THR A 112 -13.67 -22.08 -5.47
N VAL A 113 -14.83 -21.45 -5.28
CA VAL A 113 -15.50 -20.67 -6.31
C VAL A 113 -15.53 -19.22 -5.89
N PHE A 114 -15.04 -18.33 -6.74
CA PHE A 114 -15.21 -16.90 -6.62
C PHE A 114 -16.34 -16.46 -7.55
N GLU A 115 -17.47 -16.07 -6.99
CA GLU A 115 -18.40 -15.21 -7.71
C GLU A 115 -17.81 -13.81 -7.80
N VAL A 116 -17.82 -13.23 -8.99
CA VAL A 116 -17.33 -11.87 -9.24
C VAL A 116 -18.40 -11.06 -9.95
N TRP A 117 -18.47 -9.76 -9.67
CA TRP A 117 -19.42 -8.88 -10.35
C TRP A 117 -18.97 -7.42 -10.34
N PHE A 118 -19.33 -6.68 -11.39
CA PHE A 118 -19.24 -5.22 -11.39
C PHE A 118 -20.49 -4.60 -10.74
N CYS A 119 -20.47 -3.28 -10.54
CA CYS A 119 -21.59 -2.51 -9.97
C CYS A 119 -21.91 -2.85 -8.51
N GLY A 120 -21.01 -3.53 -7.78
CA GLY A 120 -21.18 -3.81 -6.36
C GLY A 120 -20.94 -2.60 -5.46
N PHE A 121 -20.10 -1.66 -5.89
CA PHE A 121 -19.83 -0.41 -5.18
C PHE A 121 -20.49 0.78 -5.89
N GLU A 122 -21.44 1.42 -5.21
CA GLU A 122 -22.25 2.48 -5.82
C GLU A 122 -21.40 3.69 -6.27
N HIS A 123 -20.36 4.04 -5.52
CA HIS A 123 -19.53 5.20 -5.86
C HIS A 123 -18.54 4.93 -7.00
N ASP A 124 -18.26 3.67 -7.30
CA ASP A 124 -17.41 3.27 -8.43
C ASP A 124 -17.80 1.90 -8.97
N LYS A 125 -18.70 1.91 -9.95
CA LYS A 125 -19.31 0.69 -10.50
C LYS A 125 -18.32 -0.19 -11.27
N ARG A 126 -17.14 0.34 -11.65
CA ARG A 126 -16.08 -0.45 -12.31
C ARG A 126 -15.37 -1.39 -11.35
N GLU A 127 -15.49 -1.17 -10.04
CA GLU A 127 -14.87 -2.03 -9.03
C GLU A 127 -15.49 -3.43 -9.10
N VAL A 128 -14.62 -4.42 -9.32
CA VAL A 128 -15.02 -5.83 -9.29
C VAL A 128 -15.16 -6.26 -7.84
N TRP A 129 -16.39 -6.59 -7.47
CA TRP A 129 -16.71 -7.24 -6.21
C TRP A 129 -16.56 -8.74 -6.33
N ARG A 130 -16.38 -9.40 -5.18
CA ARG A 130 -16.16 -10.83 -5.14
C ARG A 130 -16.70 -11.48 -3.87
N HIS A 131 -17.08 -12.73 -3.99
CA HIS A 131 -17.41 -13.61 -2.87
C HIS A 131 -16.85 -15.00 -3.14
N TYR A 132 -16.04 -15.51 -2.22
CA TYR A 132 -15.52 -16.87 -2.30
C TYR A 132 -16.43 -17.83 -1.53
N MET A 133 -16.57 -19.04 -2.05
CA MET A 133 -17.33 -20.14 -1.45
C MET A 133 -16.50 -21.42 -1.55
N PHE A 134 -16.56 -22.23 -0.51
CA PHE A 134 -15.95 -23.56 -0.49
C PHE A 134 -16.98 -24.63 -0.87
N GLY A 135 -16.51 -25.73 -1.42
CA GLY A 135 -17.37 -26.84 -1.77
C GLY A 135 -16.61 -28.04 -2.33
N TYR A 136 -17.33 -28.87 -3.06
CA TYR A 136 -16.78 -30.06 -3.70
C TYR A 136 -17.48 -30.37 -5.03
N VAL A 137 -16.83 -31.20 -5.84
CA VAL A 137 -17.45 -31.84 -7.01
C VAL A 137 -18.25 -33.06 -6.55
N ASP A 138 -19.54 -33.07 -6.84
CA ASP A 138 -20.42 -34.22 -6.62
C ASP A 138 -20.05 -35.33 -7.61
N THR A 139 -19.47 -36.41 -7.08
CA THR A 139 -19.08 -37.60 -7.83
C THR A 139 -20.08 -38.75 -7.67
N GLY A 140 -21.19 -38.53 -6.94
CA GLY A 140 -22.11 -39.56 -6.49
C GLY A 140 -21.63 -40.36 -5.26
N GLU A 141 -20.39 -40.14 -4.80
CA GLU A 141 -19.90 -40.61 -3.51
C GLU A 141 -20.33 -39.66 -2.38
N GLY A 142 -20.06 -40.04 -1.12
CA GLY A 142 -20.33 -39.18 0.03
C GLY A 142 -19.54 -37.86 -0.03
N ALA A 143 -20.15 -36.77 0.42
CA ALA A 143 -19.50 -35.46 0.47
C ALA A 143 -18.18 -35.53 1.27
N PRO A 144 -17.06 -34.97 0.76
CA PRO A 144 -15.82 -34.89 1.53
C PRO A 144 -16.04 -34.17 2.86
N GLU A 145 -15.37 -34.61 3.93
CA GLU A 145 -15.47 -33.94 5.24
C GLU A 145 -14.63 -32.65 5.29
N LYS A 146 -13.56 -32.57 4.51
CA LYS A 146 -12.66 -31.41 4.48
C LYS A 146 -13.08 -30.40 3.43
N ARG A 147 -12.61 -29.17 3.60
CA ARG A 147 -12.69 -28.08 2.62
C ARG A 147 -11.33 -27.41 2.48
N HIS A 148 -11.16 -26.62 1.43
CA HIS A 148 -10.16 -25.56 1.45
C HIS A 148 -10.50 -24.59 2.59
N THR A 149 -9.50 -23.90 3.14
CA THR A 149 -9.68 -23.05 4.31
C THR A 149 -8.97 -21.73 4.14
N LEU A 150 -9.34 -20.72 4.94
CA LEU A 150 -8.49 -19.54 5.10
C LEU A 150 -7.11 -19.93 5.65
N THR A 151 -6.13 -19.05 5.46
CA THR A 151 -4.79 -19.23 6.03
C THR A 151 -4.01 -17.93 6.18
N ASN A 152 -3.14 -17.87 7.19
CA ASN A 152 -2.09 -16.86 7.32
C ASN A 152 -0.73 -17.36 6.83
N ARG A 153 -0.60 -18.54 6.21
CA ARG A 153 0.72 -19.06 5.80
C ARG A 153 1.43 -18.21 4.75
N LEU A 154 0.67 -17.48 3.95
CA LEU A 154 1.20 -16.49 3.01
C LEU A 154 1.62 -15.19 3.68
N GLU A 155 1.13 -14.89 4.89
CA GLU A 155 1.49 -13.67 5.61
C GLU A 155 3.01 -13.60 5.82
N GLY A 156 3.53 -12.39 5.60
CA GLY A 156 4.93 -12.04 5.58
C GLY A 156 5.66 -12.42 4.30
N LEU A 157 5.13 -13.28 3.43
CA LEU A 157 5.86 -13.73 2.23
C LEU A 157 6.06 -12.56 1.23
N GLY A 158 7.19 -12.59 0.53
CA GLY A 158 7.45 -11.76 -0.64
C GLY A 158 7.76 -12.62 -1.85
N THR A 159 7.22 -12.26 -3.01
CA THR A 159 7.42 -13.01 -4.26
C THR A 159 7.68 -12.06 -5.41
N TYR A 160 8.44 -12.55 -6.39
CA TYR A 160 8.56 -11.95 -7.72
C TYR A 160 7.96 -12.92 -8.73
N TRP A 161 7.22 -12.39 -9.69
CA TRP A 161 6.66 -13.15 -10.79
C TRP A 161 7.00 -12.52 -12.13
N LYS A 162 7.24 -13.39 -13.11
CA LYS A 162 7.20 -13.06 -14.52
C LYS A 162 6.10 -13.88 -15.19
N ASN A 163 5.11 -13.18 -15.71
CA ASN A 163 3.97 -13.76 -16.40
C ASN A 163 4.27 -14.00 -17.88
N ASP A 164 3.52 -14.89 -18.50
CA ASP A 164 3.58 -15.23 -19.92
C ASP A 164 3.11 -14.09 -20.84
N ASN A 165 2.35 -13.13 -20.31
CA ASN A 165 2.03 -11.85 -20.96
C ASN A 165 3.17 -10.82 -20.88
N GLY A 166 4.30 -11.16 -20.23
CA GLY A 166 5.47 -10.29 -20.07
C GLY A 166 5.41 -9.36 -18.86
N GLU A 167 4.33 -9.37 -18.08
CA GLU A 167 4.24 -8.60 -16.84
C GLU A 167 5.21 -9.13 -15.78
N GLU A 168 5.81 -8.19 -15.05
CA GLU A 168 6.69 -8.49 -13.94
C GLU A 168 6.16 -7.79 -12.69
N ILE A 169 5.93 -8.55 -11.62
CA ILE A 169 5.26 -8.06 -10.41
C ILE A 169 6.03 -8.53 -9.18
N LEU A 170 6.19 -7.64 -8.20
CA LEU A 170 6.53 -8.01 -6.83
C LEU A 170 5.27 -8.01 -5.99
N TYR A 171 5.01 -9.07 -5.22
CA TYR A 171 3.98 -9.08 -4.17
C TYR A 171 4.61 -9.15 -2.79
N PHE A 172 3.92 -8.52 -1.83
CA PHE A 172 4.21 -8.61 -0.41
C PHE A 172 2.91 -8.79 0.36
N PHE A 173 2.91 -9.71 1.32
CA PHE A 173 1.72 -10.09 2.07
C PHE A 173 1.83 -9.76 3.56
N PRO A 174 2.01 -8.49 3.99
CA PRO A 174 2.21 -8.15 5.40
C PRO A 174 0.91 -8.13 6.21
N SER A 175 -0.17 -8.74 5.72
CA SER A 175 -1.52 -8.73 6.29
C SER A 175 -2.26 -10.01 5.93
N VAL A 176 -3.25 -10.37 6.76
CA VAL A 176 -4.15 -11.50 6.53
C VAL A 176 -5.40 -11.12 5.72
N VAL A 177 -5.59 -9.85 5.41
CA VAL A 177 -6.75 -9.34 4.63
C VAL A 177 -6.38 -8.35 3.55
N TRP A 178 -5.10 -8.00 3.42
CA TRP A 178 -4.57 -7.06 2.45
C TRP A 178 -3.24 -7.55 1.91
N SER A 179 -2.88 -7.04 0.74
CA SER A 179 -1.56 -7.23 0.17
C SER A 179 -1.06 -5.92 -0.42
N SER A 180 0.23 -5.89 -0.73
CA SER A 180 0.84 -4.83 -1.53
C SER A 180 1.58 -5.42 -2.71
N TYR A 181 1.74 -4.64 -3.77
CA TYR A 181 2.47 -5.04 -4.95
C TYR A 181 3.18 -3.88 -5.63
N VAL A 182 4.16 -4.22 -6.46
CA VAL A 182 4.86 -3.28 -7.35
C VAL A 182 4.87 -3.87 -8.75
N GLU A 183 4.20 -3.20 -9.69
CA GLU A 183 4.29 -3.53 -11.12
C GLU A 183 5.62 -3.01 -11.66
N LEU A 184 6.50 -3.92 -12.05
CA LEU A 184 7.84 -3.61 -12.55
C LEU A 184 7.84 -3.37 -14.06
N SER A 185 6.88 -3.95 -14.81
CA SER A 185 6.79 -3.85 -16.27
C SER A 185 6.05 -2.59 -16.74
N HIS A 186 5.23 -1.99 -15.89
CA HIS A 186 4.46 -0.81 -16.26
C HIS A 186 5.37 0.44 -16.35
N PRO A 187 5.32 1.25 -17.43
CA PRO A 187 6.19 2.42 -17.59
C PRO A 187 6.06 3.48 -16.50
N ARG A 188 4.90 3.52 -15.82
CA ARG A 188 4.61 4.39 -14.67
C ARG A 188 4.53 3.63 -13.35
N GLY A 189 4.93 2.34 -13.39
CA GLY A 189 5.00 1.46 -12.23
C GLY A 189 6.22 1.73 -11.37
N GLY A 190 6.73 0.70 -10.70
CA GLY A 190 7.84 0.85 -9.75
C GLY A 190 7.45 1.54 -8.44
N ILE A 191 6.15 1.73 -8.22
CA ILE A 191 5.59 2.18 -6.94
C ILE A 191 4.73 1.07 -6.32
N THR A 192 4.53 1.20 -5.03
CA THR A 192 3.75 0.28 -4.21
C THR A 192 2.28 0.66 -4.29
N ILE A 193 1.43 -0.32 -4.54
CA ILE A 193 -0.03 -0.23 -4.44
C ILE A 193 -0.53 -1.28 -3.45
N THR A 194 -1.63 -1.01 -2.76
CA THR A 194 -2.25 -1.91 -1.78
C THR A 194 -3.70 -2.20 -2.12
N GLY A 195 -4.20 -3.39 -1.79
CA GLY A 195 -5.61 -3.73 -1.97
C GLY A 195 -6.13 -4.83 -1.04
N PRO A 196 -7.44 -4.82 -0.70
CA PRO A 196 -8.08 -5.90 0.05
C PRO A 196 -7.90 -7.24 -0.67
N SER A 197 -7.48 -8.24 0.10
CA SER A 197 -7.03 -9.53 -0.40
C SER A 197 -7.66 -10.71 0.35
N ASP A 198 -7.69 -11.87 -0.29
CA ASP A 198 -8.07 -13.13 0.33
C ASP A 198 -6.95 -14.15 0.21
N PHE A 199 -6.75 -14.95 1.26
CA PHE A 199 -5.73 -16.00 1.33
C PHE A 199 -6.38 -17.33 1.72
N ILE A 200 -6.31 -18.29 0.81
CA ILE A 200 -6.94 -19.61 0.98
C ILE A 200 -5.88 -20.68 0.78
N LYS A 201 -5.91 -21.69 1.63
CA LYS A 201 -5.09 -22.89 1.53
C LYS A 201 -5.88 -23.99 0.83
N ILE A 202 -5.33 -24.50 -0.27
CA ILE A 202 -5.79 -25.75 -0.90
C ILE A 202 -5.05 -26.93 -0.25
N SER A 203 -3.73 -26.82 -0.16
CA SER A 203 -2.85 -27.81 0.49
C SER A 203 -1.60 -27.13 1.05
N ASP A 204 -0.63 -27.88 1.58
CA ASP A 204 0.67 -27.29 1.95
C ASP A 204 1.48 -26.81 0.74
N LYS A 205 1.12 -27.27 -0.46
CA LYS A 205 1.76 -26.90 -1.74
C LYS A 205 1.05 -25.73 -2.43
N TYR A 206 -0.30 -25.75 -2.45
CA TYR A 206 -1.10 -24.81 -3.23
C TYR A 206 -1.88 -23.83 -2.36
N TYR A 207 -1.86 -22.57 -2.79
CA TYR A 207 -2.56 -21.47 -2.14
C TYR A 207 -3.33 -20.67 -3.19
N VAL A 208 -4.41 -20.03 -2.77
CA VAL A 208 -5.13 -19.06 -3.58
C VAL A 208 -4.92 -17.69 -2.98
N PHE A 209 -4.60 -16.74 -3.85
CA PHE A 209 -4.50 -15.33 -3.55
C PHE A 209 -5.51 -14.58 -4.42
N SER A 210 -6.25 -13.65 -3.84
CA SER A 210 -7.04 -12.71 -4.64
C SER A 210 -6.88 -11.29 -4.14
N ARG A 211 -7.04 -10.30 -5.01
CA ARG A 211 -6.90 -8.86 -4.70
C ARG A 211 -7.87 -8.03 -5.53
N VAL A 212 -8.37 -6.93 -4.97
CA VAL A 212 -9.04 -5.87 -5.73
C VAL A 212 -8.35 -4.53 -5.50
N ASP A 213 -8.10 -3.79 -6.57
CA ASP A 213 -7.48 -2.45 -6.55
C ASP A 213 -8.52 -1.36 -6.28
N CYS A 214 -9.02 -1.36 -5.05
CA CYS A 214 -10.29 -0.75 -4.69
C CYS A 214 -10.30 0.81 -4.76
N GLU A 215 -9.18 1.48 -4.54
CA GLU A 215 -9.06 2.94 -4.68
C GLU A 215 -8.59 3.41 -6.07
N TYR A 216 -8.24 2.47 -6.96
CA TYR A 216 -7.60 2.76 -8.24
C TYR A 216 -8.40 2.20 -9.41
N SER A 217 -7.93 1.12 -10.03
CA SER A 217 -8.52 0.57 -11.26
C SER A 217 -9.85 -0.14 -11.03
N GLY A 218 -10.11 -0.59 -9.81
CA GLY A 218 -11.19 -1.51 -9.48
C GLY A 218 -10.94 -2.94 -10.01
N SER A 219 -9.76 -3.23 -10.58
CA SER A 219 -9.45 -4.53 -11.16
C SER A 219 -9.30 -5.60 -10.08
N PHE A 220 -9.78 -6.79 -10.43
CA PHE A 220 -9.66 -8.02 -9.67
C PHE A 220 -8.55 -8.90 -10.22
N ILE A 221 -7.79 -9.49 -9.30
CA ILE A 221 -6.83 -10.55 -9.58
C ILE A 221 -7.16 -11.77 -8.73
N LEU A 222 -7.06 -12.95 -9.33
CA LEU A 222 -7.11 -14.25 -8.66
C LEU A 222 -5.96 -15.11 -9.16
N GLU A 223 -5.15 -15.63 -8.26
CA GLU A 223 -4.00 -16.49 -8.56
C GLU A 223 -4.08 -17.78 -7.73
N VAL A 224 -3.74 -18.90 -8.36
CA VAL A 224 -3.40 -20.15 -7.67
C VAL A 224 -1.91 -20.33 -7.74
N ILE A 225 -1.28 -20.35 -6.56
CA ILE A 225 0.17 -20.34 -6.37
C ILE A 225 0.64 -21.73 -5.94
N ASP A 226 1.59 -22.29 -6.67
CA ASP A 226 2.41 -23.44 -6.28
C ASP A 226 3.72 -22.93 -5.68
N LEU A 227 3.85 -23.03 -4.35
CA LEU A 227 5.06 -22.59 -3.65
C LEU A 227 6.22 -23.61 -3.72
N PHE A 228 5.98 -24.86 -4.15
CA PHE A 228 7.06 -25.83 -4.35
C PHE A 228 7.82 -25.56 -5.63
N GLU A 229 7.11 -25.26 -6.71
CA GLU A 229 7.74 -24.96 -8.01
C GLU A 229 7.89 -23.46 -8.27
N VAL A 230 7.32 -22.63 -7.40
CA VAL A 230 7.22 -21.17 -7.55
C VAL A 230 6.67 -20.83 -8.93
N LYS A 231 5.47 -21.33 -9.17
CA LYS A 231 4.66 -21.11 -10.37
C LYS A 231 3.25 -20.69 -9.97
N HIS A 232 2.56 -20.02 -10.87
CA HIS A 232 1.15 -19.72 -10.68
C HIS A 232 0.38 -19.71 -12.00
N ILE A 233 -0.93 -19.84 -11.86
CA ILE A 233 -1.92 -19.52 -12.89
C ILE A 233 -2.90 -18.52 -12.31
N GLY A 234 -3.38 -17.59 -13.13
CA GLY A 234 -4.26 -16.54 -12.63
C GLY A 234 -5.24 -16.01 -13.65
N VAL A 235 -6.18 -15.21 -13.13
CA VAL A 235 -7.16 -14.41 -13.86
C VAL A 235 -6.98 -12.96 -13.47
N ARG A 236 -7.07 -12.07 -14.45
CA ARG A 236 -7.31 -10.65 -14.27
C ARG A 236 -8.69 -10.30 -14.86
N LEU A 237 -9.46 -9.51 -14.14
CA LEU A 237 -10.76 -8.99 -14.58
C LEU A 237 -10.91 -7.53 -14.15
N GLY A 238 -11.20 -6.64 -15.09
CA GLY A 238 -11.46 -5.25 -14.79
C GLY A 238 -11.55 -4.41 -16.05
N PHE A 239 -11.25 -3.12 -15.93
CA PHE A 239 -11.11 -2.21 -17.07
C PHE A 239 -9.79 -1.46 -16.97
N ASN A 240 -9.09 -1.31 -18.09
CA ASN A 240 -7.86 -0.53 -18.15
C ASN A 240 -8.13 0.99 -18.11
N LEU A 241 -7.09 1.81 -18.31
CA LEU A 241 -7.20 3.27 -18.25
C LEU A 241 -7.99 3.85 -19.42
N GLU A 242 -7.99 3.13 -20.53
CA GLU A 242 -8.73 3.43 -21.75
C GLU A 242 -10.17 2.88 -21.70
N ASP A 243 -10.59 2.38 -20.54
CA ASP A 243 -11.90 1.77 -20.28
C ASP A 243 -12.18 0.52 -21.16
N GLU A 244 -11.14 -0.13 -21.67
CA GLU A 244 -11.25 -1.41 -22.36
C GLU A 244 -11.33 -2.54 -21.35
N LEU A 245 -12.14 -3.57 -21.67
CA LEU A 245 -12.29 -4.73 -20.80
C LEU A 245 -10.94 -5.47 -20.71
N ASP A 246 -10.46 -5.60 -19.49
CA ASP A 246 -9.22 -6.26 -19.15
C ASP A 246 -9.52 -7.63 -18.53
N TYR A 247 -9.77 -8.64 -19.38
CA TYR A 247 -10.19 -9.97 -18.96
C TYR A 247 -9.34 -11.07 -19.62
N TYR A 248 -8.44 -11.67 -18.85
CA TYR A 248 -7.53 -12.70 -19.36
C TYR A 248 -7.04 -13.68 -18.29
N LEU A 249 -6.61 -14.86 -18.76
CA LEU A 249 -5.82 -15.81 -17.98
C LEU A 249 -4.35 -15.73 -18.33
N TYR A 250 -3.52 -16.02 -17.35
CA TYR A 250 -2.07 -16.04 -17.48
C TYR A 250 -1.46 -17.18 -16.67
N SER A 251 -0.22 -17.50 -17.03
CA SER A 251 0.66 -18.37 -16.26
C SER A 251 1.94 -17.59 -15.96
N GLY A 252 2.60 -17.93 -14.86
CA GLY A 252 3.86 -17.28 -14.52
C GLY A 252 4.75 -18.15 -13.65
N CYS A 253 6.01 -17.76 -13.59
CA CYS A 253 7.02 -18.37 -12.73
C CYS A 253 7.82 -17.28 -12.05
N GLY A 254 8.45 -17.64 -10.93
CA GLY A 254 8.96 -16.62 -10.03
C GLY A 254 10.01 -17.09 -9.05
N GLU A 255 10.20 -16.28 -8.03
CA GLU A 255 11.00 -16.62 -6.86
C GLU A 255 10.35 -16.09 -5.58
N VAL A 256 10.61 -16.76 -4.46
CA VAL A 256 10.38 -16.20 -3.14
C VAL A 256 11.52 -15.23 -2.83
N THR A 257 11.19 -13.95 -2.62
CA THR A 257 12.17 -12.89 -2.41
C THR A 257 12.56 -12.72 -0.95
N GLY A 258 11.74 -13.23 -0.03
CA GLY A 258 11.98 -13.18 1.41
C GLY A 258 10.69 -13.41 2.20
N LYS A 259 10.79 -13.26 3.53
CA LYS A 259 9.64 -13.38 4.42
C LYS A 259 9.79 -12.50 5.65
N VAL A 260 8.84 -11.61 5.87
CA VAL A 260 8.69 -10.84 7.11
C VAL A 260 8.22 -11.75 8.25
N THR A 261 8.72 -11.48 9.44
CA THR A 261 8.33 -12.21 10.66
C THR A 261 6.86 -11.95 11.00
N ASN A 262 6.08 -13.02 11.07
CA ASN A 262 4.73 -13.07 11.64
C ASN A 262 4.75 -12.64 13.12
N LEU A 263 3.78 -11.82 13.54
CA LEU A 263 3.74 -11.22 14.88
C LEU A 263 2.55 -11.71 15.73
N GLU A 264 1.64 -12.44 15.11
CA GLU A 264 0.53 -13.13 15.76
C GLU A 264 1.01 -14.29 16.66
N PRO A 265 0.16 -14.80 17.57
CA PRO A 265 0.49 -15.97 18.38
C PRO A 265 0.89 -17.17 17.51
N LEU A 266 1.89 -17.95 17.96
CA LEU A 266 2.38 -19.13 17.22
C LEU A 266 1.31 -20.21 16.97
N SER A 267 0.20 -20.16 17.70
CA SER A 267 -0.96 -21.05 17.56
C SER A 267 -2.02 -20.51 16.59
N ASP A 268 -1.84 -19.32 16.02
CA ASP A 268 -2.73 -18.74 15.03
C ASP A 268 -2.39 -19.31 13.65
N TYR A 269 -3.32 -20.07 13.08
CA TYR A 269 -3.20 -20.68 11.76
C TYR A 269 -3.96 -19.90 10.66
N GLY A 270 -4.57 -18.77 11.03
CA GLY A 270 -5.36 -17.93 10.11
C GLY A 270 -6.53 -18.65 9.45
N THR A 271 -7.12 -19.65 10.12
CA THR A 271 -8.26 -20.41 9.58
C THR A 271 -9.59 -19.65 9.67
N GLU A 272 -9.60 -18.53 10.38
CA GLU A 272 -10.72 -17.60 10.49
C GLU A 272 -10.21 -16.17 10.29
N LEU A 273 -11.08 -15.29 9.81
CA LEU A 273 -10.80 -13.85 9.83
C LEU A 273 -10.79 -13.36 11.30
N PRO A 274 -9.87 -12.48 11.70
CA PRO A 274 -9.90 -11.84 13.01
C PRO A 274 -11.21 -11.06 13.27
N GLU A 275 -11.68 -11.02 14.52
CA GLU A 275 -13.00 -10.49 14.89
C GLU A 275 -13.25 -9.04 14.42
N GLY A 276 -12.24 -8.16 14.48
CA GLY A 276 -12.35 -6.75 14.09
C GLY A 276 -12.50 -6.48 12.60
N ILE A 277 -12.36 -7.51 11.75
CA ILE A 277 -12.38 -7.40 10.29
C ILE A 277 -13.38 -8.35 9.62
N LYS A 278 -14.09 -9.18 10.40
CA LYS A 278 -15.19 -10.00 9.89
C LYS A 278 -16.31 -9.09 9.35
N PRO A 279 -16.91 -9.43 8.19
CA PRO A 279 -18.15 -8.79 7.75
C PRO A 279 -19.23 -8.91 8.84
N LYS A 280 -19.97 -7.84 9.06
CA LYS A 280 -21.04 -7.80 10.06
C LYS A 280 -22.33 -8.38 9.50
N PRO A 281 -23.23 -8.91 10.36
CA PRO A 281 -24.56 -9.31 9.91
C PRO A 281 -25.29 -8.18 9.20
N GLY A 282 -25.76 -8.43 7.98
CA GLY A 282 -26.44 -7.45 7.13
C GLY A 282 -25.53 -6.66 6.17
N ASP A 283 -24.20 -6.82 6.27
CA ASP A 283 -23.30 -6.26 5.27
C ASP A 283 -23.61 -6.86 3.88
N PRO A 284 -23.46 -6.08 2.79
CA PRO A 284 -23.61 -6.60 1.44
C PRO A 284 -22.71 -7.80 1.17
N LYS A 285 -23.18 -8.74 0.33
CA LYS A 285 -22.39 -9.89 -0.11
C LYS A 285 -21.05 -9.43 -0.66
N GLY A 286 -19.96 -10.07 -0.26
CA GLY A 286 -18.63 -9.76 -0.77
C GLY A 286 -17.90 -8.60 -0.06
N THR A 287 -18.51 -7.97 0.95
CA THR A 287 -17.84 -6.94 1.76
C THR A 287 -16.48 -7.43 2.28
N ARG A 288 -15.50 -6.53 2.25
CA ARG A 288 -14.17 -6.70 2.83
C ARG A 288 -13.78 -5.47 3.65
N PRO A 289 -12.92 -5.62 4.67
CA PRO A 289 -12.32 -4.47 5.35
C PRO A 289 -11.59 -3.62 4.31
N SER A 290 -12.17 -2.48 3.95
CA SER A 290 -11.66 -1.60 2.91
C SER A 290 -11.33 -0.25 3.53
N TYR A 291 -10.06 0.17 3.48
CA TYR A 291 -9.65 1.51 3.81
C TYR A 291 -9.84 2.38 2.58
N ARG A 292 -10.71 3.39 2.69
CA ARG A 292 -11.27 4.15 1.56
C ARG A 292 -11.03 5.66 1.71
N PRO A 293 -9.78 6.13 1.81
CA PRO A 293 -9.50 7.49 2.23
C PRO A 293 -10.14 8.57 1.36
N ARG A 294 -10.29 8.33 0.06
CA ARG A 294 -10.96 9.24 -0.88
C ARG A 294 -12.37 9.62 -0.46
N PHE A 295 -13.04 8.74 0.29
CA PHE A 295 -14.40 8.95 0.79
C PHE A 295 -14.44 9.34 2.27
N LEU A 296 -13.32 9.19 2.99
CA LEU A 296 -13.21 9.50 4.42
C LEU A 296 -12.75 10.93 4.68
N TYR A 297 -11.89 11.48 3.83
CA TYR A 297 -11.29 12.80 4.02
C TYR A 297 -11.86 13.83 3.04
N PRO A 298 -12.16 15.06 3.52
CA PRO A 298 -12.73 16.10 2.68
C PRO A 298 -11.72 16.59 1.63
N ASP A 299 -12.19 16.84 0.41
CA ASP A 299 -11.39 17.45 -0.65
C ASP A 299 -11.50 18.98 -0.56
N LEU A 300 -10.53 19.62 0.08
CA LEU A 300 -10.60 21.05 0.41
C LEU A 300 -10.15 21.93 -0.77
N THR A 301 -10.87 23.04 -1.00
CA THR A 301 -10.45 24.08 -1.96
C THR A 301 -9.32 24.93 -1.39
N LYS A 302 -8.65 25.74 -2.24
CA LYS A 302 -7.58 26.63 -1.79
C LYS A 302 -8.07 27.64 -0.76
N GLU A 303 -9.28 28.19 -0.95
CA GLU A 303 -9.89 29.17 -0.05
C GLU A 303 -10.15 28.56 1.33
N GLN A 304 -10.62 27.30 1.37
CA GLN A 304 -10.82 26.57 2.61
C GLN A 304 -9.49 26.30 3.32
N VAL A 305 -8.46 25.90 2.58
CA VAL A 305 -7.11 25.70 3.12
C VAL A 305 -6.56 26.99 3.72
N ASP A 306 -6.71 28.12 3.03
CA ASP A 306 -6.22 29.42 3.52
C ASP A 306 -6.95 29.87 4.78
N GLU A 307 -8.26 29.65 4.86
CA GLU A 307 -9.04 29.93 6.07
C GLU A 307 -8.62 29.04 7.25
N ILE A 308 -8.32 27.76 6.99
CA ILE A 308 -7.80 26.84 8.01
C ILE A 308 -6.40 27.28 8.47
N ILE A 309 -5.50 27.63 7.56
CA ILE A 309 -4.15 28.13 7.89
C ILE A 309 -4.24 29.37 8.79
N LYS A 310 -5.10 30.31 8.42
CA LYS A 310 -5.25 31.59 9.12
C LYS A 310 -5.80 31.44 10.54
N ASN A 311 -6.75 30.53 10.75
CA ASN A 311 -7.53 30.50 11.99
C ASN A 311 -7.33 29.23 12.83
N LYS A 312 -6.74 28.18 12.28
CA LYS A 312 -6.73 26.83 12.87
C LYS A 312 -5.38 26.13 12.67
N CYS A 313 -4.28 26.76 13.09
CA CYS A 313 -2.96 26.15 13.10
C CYS A 313 -2.58 25.66 14.51
N LYS A 314 -2.32 24.36 14.65
CA LYS A 314 -1.94 23.70 15.91
C LYS A 314 -0.52 23.14 15.77
N VAL A 315 0.44 23.85 16.36
CA VAL A 315 1.87 23.48 16.33
C VAL A 315 2.25 22.87 17.68
N PHE A 316 2.64 21.60 17.67
CA PHE A 316 2.96 20.77 18.85
C PHE A 316 1.88 20.77 19.93
N ALA A 317 0.62 20.89 19.53
CA ALA A 317 -0.53 20.95 20.41
C ALA A 317 -1.69 20.06 19.90
N GLY A 318 -2.51 19.57 20.82
CA GLY A 318 -3.68 18.76 20.52
C GLY A 318 -3.38 17.27 20.28
N ARG A 319 -4.36 16.55 19.73
CA ARG A 319 -4.22 15.12 19.40
C ARG A 319 -3.52 14.95 18.05
N SER A 320 -2.49 14.11 18.01
CA SER A 320 -1.89 13.64 16.76
C SER A 320 -2.76 12.58 16.08
N ILE A 321 -2.77 12.56 14.74
CA ILE A 321 -3.44 11.53 13.93
C ILE A 321 -2.82 10.14 14.18
N MET A 322 -1.50 10.08 14.29
CA MET A 322 -0.75 8.83 14.50
C MET A 322 -0.77 8.37 15.96
N ALA A 323 -1.41 9.13 16.86
CA ALA A 323 -1.51 8.90 18.30
C ALA A 323 -0.24 8.30 18.93
N SER A 324 0.88 8.91 18.58
CA SER A 324 2.23 8.51 18.97
C SER A 324 2.54 9.04 20.36
N MET A 325 3.00 8.13 21.23
CA MET A 325 3.36 8.39 22.62
C MET A 325 4.80 7.95 22.94
N ASN A 326 5.37 7.04 22.15
CA ASN A 326 6.77 6.61 22.27
C ASN A 326 7.73 7.58 21.55
N THR A 327 7.52 8.89 21.74
CA THR A 327 8.35 9.95 21.17
C THR A 327 9.67 10.10 21.95
N MET A 328 10.71 10.59 21.29
CA MET A 328 11.92 11.02 22.01
C MET A 328 11.67 12.30 22.82
N GLU A 329 12.44 12.47 23.89
CA GLU A 329 12.47 13.71 24.65
C GLU A 329 13.07 14.86 23.81
N ALA A 330 12.53 16.06 23.96
CA ALA A 330 13.08 17.24 23.32
C ALA A 330 14.52 17.49 23.82
N SER A 331 15.41 17.85 22.92
CA SER A 331 16.82 18.08 23.20
C SER A 331 17.12 19.57 23.35
N ASP A 332 17.88 19.94 24.39
CA ASP A 332 18.43 21.27 24.59
C ASP A 332 19.76 21.51 23.85
N TYR A 333 20.23 20.52 23.08
CA TYR A 333 21.53 20.54 22.39
C TYR A 333 21.77 21.83 21.60
N MET A 334 20.73 22.38 20.96
CA MET A 334 20.85 23.56 20.11
C MET A 334 20.65 24.90 20.84
N VAL A 335 20.24 24.90 22.11
CA VAL A 335 19.89 26.14 22.83
C VAL A 335 21.06 27.13 22.85
N GLY A 336 20.78 28.38 22.49
CA GLY A 336 21.76 29.46 22.41
C GLY A 336 22.65 29.44 21.16
N LYS A 337 22.50 28.47 20.25
CA LYS A 337 23.30 28.41 19.02
C LYS A 337 22.75 29.35 17.95
N LYS A 338 23.68 29.87 17.14
CA LYS A 338 23.40 30.59 15.90
C LYS A 338 24.12 29.89 14.76
N PHE A 339 23.40 29.57 13.69
CA PHE A 339 23.98 28.85 12.57
C PHE A 339 23.21 29.13 11.28
N THR A 340 23.86 28.86 10.16
CA THR A 340 23.25 28.91 8.83
C THR A 340 23.21 27.50 8.25
N LEU A 341 22.06 27.11 7.72
CA LEU A 341 21.92 25.90 6.92
C LEU A 341 21.90 26.31 5.45
N ARG A 342 23.00 26.02 4.74
CA ARG A 342 23.17 26.38 3.33
C ARG A 342 22.98 25.14 2.47
N TYR A 343 22.00 25.18 1.57
CA TYR A 343 21.67 24.07 0.69
C TYR A 343 22.19 24.31 -0.72
N ASP A 344 22.72 23.26 -1.37
CA ASP A 344 23.39 23.40 -2.67
C ASP A 344 22.41 23.87 -3.77
N ASP A 345 21.19 23.31 -3.77
CA ASP A 345 20.12 23.62 -4.72
C ASP A 345 18.87 24.21 -4.02
N GLY A 346 19.09 25.02 -2.98
CA GLY A 346 18.02 25.57 -2.14
C GLY A 346 18.33 26.93 -1.51
N PRO A 347 17.37 27.50 -0.76
CA PRO A 347 17.62 28.70 0.02
C PRO A 347 18.65 28.42 1.13
N ALA A 348 19.35 29.44 1.60
CA ALA A 348 20.04 29.37 2.89
C ALA A 348 19.12 29.90 3.99
N TRP A 349 19.12 29.23 5.14
CA TRP A 349 18.32 29.59 6.30
C TRP A 349 19.23 29.92 7.47
N GLU A 350 19.07 31.10 8.04
CA GLU A 350 19.76 31.51 9.25
C GLU A 350 18.88 31.23 10.47
N TYR A 351 19.46 30.68 11.53
CA TYR A 351 18.77 30.31 12.76
C TYR A 351 19.45 30.92 13.99
N GLU A 352 18.62 31.33 14.95
CA GLU A 352 18.99 31.65 16.33
C GLU A 352 18.06 30.86 17.26
N ILE A 353 18.61 29.91 18.01
CA ILE A 353 17.83 29.08 18.95
C ILE A 353 17.80 29.76 20.31
N ILE A 354 16.62 30.17 20.75
CA ILE A 354 16.44 30.98 21.96
C ILE A 354 16.37 30.09 23.20
N ASP A 355 15.48 29.11 23.16
CA ASP A 355 15.27 28.11 24.21
C ASP A 355 14.86 26.77 23.57
N ILE A 356 14.43 25.80 24.37
CA ILE A 356 14.11 24.44 23.91
C ILE A 356 12.87 24.36 22.99
N GLN A 357 12.04 25.41 22.93
CA GLN A 357 10.80 25.46 22.15
C GLN A 357 10.73 26.63 21.18
N THR A 358 11.60 27.63 21.32
CA THR A 358 11.54 28.87 20.55
C THR A 358 12.79 29.05 19.70
N LEU A 359 12.59 29.23 18.40
CA LEU A 359 13.66 29.63 17.48
C LEU A 359 13.29 30.92 16.75
N ARG A 360 14.31 31.60 16.26
CA ARG A 360 14.18 32.64 15.25
C ARG A 360 14.84 32.17 13.96
N TRP A 361 14.21 32.47 12.84
CA TRP A 361 14.72 32.12 11.51
C TRP A 361 14.53 33.25 10.51
N ARG A 362 15.30 33.22 9.43
CA ARG A 362 15.09 34.06 8.24
C ARG A 362 15.77 33.43 7.02
N ALA A 363 15.31 33.80 5.82
CA ALA A 363 16.10 33.51 4.63
C ALA A 363 17.39 34.34 4.64
N GLU A 364 18.49 33.80 4.13
CA GLU A 364 19.72 34.57 3.94
C GLU A 364 19.43 35.81 3.07
N GLY A 365 19.87 36.97 3.55
CA GLY A 365 19.62 38.28 2.90
C GLY A 365 18.30 38.94 3.31
N GLU A 366 17.44 38.28 4.08
CA GLU A 366 16.27 38.91 4.69
C GLU A 366 16.67 39.70 5.95
N GLU A 367 16.09 40.90 6.14
CA GLU A 367 16.37 41.71 7.32
C GLU A 367 15.55 41.26 8.54
N THR A 368 14.31 40.83 8.29
CA THR A 368 13.34 40.45 9.33
C THR A 368 13.61 39.04 9.84
N TRP A 369 13.71 38.91 11.16
CA TRP A 369 13.68 37.61 11.84
C TRP A 369 12.25 37.23 12.17
N HIS A 370 11.89 35.99 11.89
CA HIS A 370 10.61 35.37 12.26
C HIS A 370 10.82 34.53 13.52
N GLU A 371 9.90 34.58 14.47
CA GLU A 371 9.93 33.76 15.69
C GLU A 371 8.87 32.66 15.58
N GLU A 372 9.25 31.42 15.88
CA GLU A 372 8.37 30.26 15.74
C GLU A 372 8.56 29.27 16.88
N LEU A 373 7.49 28.52 17.16
CA LEU A 373 7.60 27.28 17.93
C LEU A 373 8.31 26.21 17.10
N TYR A 374 9.27 25.54 17.72
CA TYR A 374 9.94 24.38 17.17
C TYR A 374 10.05 23.27 18.20
N GLN A 375 10.32 22.06 17.73
CA GLN A 375 10.84 20.99 18.57
C GLN A 375 12.01 20.32 17.86
N GLY A 376 12.96 19.83 18.65
CA GLY A 376 14.16 19.16 18.16
C GLY A 376 14.53 17.95 19.01
N PHE A 377 15.03 16.91 18.35
CA PHE A 377 15.46 15.66 18.97
C PHE A 377 16.88 15.33 18.53
N GLU A 378 17.72 14.85 19.44
CA GLU A 378 18.99 14.23 19.08
C GLU A 378 18.74 12.78 18.65
N ALA A 379 18.25 12.58 17.42
CA ALA A 379 17.81 11.27 16.91
C ALA A 379 18.96 10.26 16.74
N ALA A 380 20.17 10.76 16.59
CA ALA A 380 21.41 10.00 16.72
C ALA A 380 22.47 10.92 17.30
N LYS A 381 23.56 10.37 17.85
CA LYS A 381 24.63 11.17 18.46
C LYS A 381 25.06 12.31 17.51
N ASP A 382 25.01 13.55 17.99
CA ASP A 382 25.34 14.77 17.24
C ASP A 382 24.48 15.04 15.97
N ILE A 383 23.41 14.27 15.74
CA ILE A 383 22.41 14.54 14.70
C ILE A 383 21.13 15.02 15.36
N VAL A 384 20.79 16.29 15.10
CA VAL A 384 19.52 16.86 15.56
C VAL A 384 18.53 16.90 14.40
N LEU A 385 17.34 16.35 14.63
CA LEU A 385 16.17 16.54 13.77
C LEU A 385 15.26 17.57 14.42
N PHE A 386 14.98 18.67 13.73
CA PHE A 386 14.05 19.68 14.22
C PHE A 386 13.09 20.17 13.15
N SER A 387 11.93 20.66 13.55
CA SER A 387 10.90 21.14 12.62
C SER A 387 10.17 22.36 13.14
N HIS A 388 9.79 23.25 12.23
CA HIS A 388 8.94 24.40 12.50
C HIS A 388 8.11 24.77 11.27
N ILE A 389 7.02 25.50 11.50
CA ILE A 389 6.24 26.12 10.42
C ILE A 389 6.89 27.46 10.04
N CYS A 390 6.68 27.90 8.80
CA CYS A 390 7.03 29.26 8.37
C CYS A 390 5.75 30.09 8.26
N THR A 391 5.32 30.71 9.37
CA THR A 391 4.08 31.50 9.41
C THR A 391 4.12 32.63 8.39
N GLY A 392 3.00 32.88 7.72
CA GLY A 392 2.87 33.92 6.69
C GLY A 392 3.34 33.52 5.29
N THR A 393 3.93 32.34 5.12
CA THR A 393 4.24 31.81 3.78
C THR A 393 2.98 31.34 3.03
N ASN A 394 2.98 31.47 1.70
CA ASN A 394 1.93 30.98 0.82
C ASN A 394 2.56 30.32 -0.44
N PRO A 395 2.50 28.99 -0.60
CA PRO A 395 1.84 28.03 0.31
C PRO A 395 2.48 28.00 1.71
N LEU A 396 1.72 27.58 2.73
CA LEU A 396 2.26 27.39 4.07
C LEU A 396 3.34 26.31 4.06
N ARG A 397 4.55 26.67 4.50
CA ARG A 397 5.70 25.75 4.54
C ARG A 397 5.93 25.20 5.94
N CYS A 398 6.38 23.94 6.00
CA CYS A 398 6.93 23.30 7.19
C CYS A 398 8.33 22.82 6.82
N LEU A 399 9.34 23.32 7.51
CA LEU A 399 10.72 22.92 7.30
C LEU A 399 11.12 21.93 8.37
N THR A 400 11.58 20.76 7.95
CA THR A 400 12.17 19.75 8.84
C THR A 400 13.63 19.55 8.46
N HIS A 401 14.54 19.80 9.41
CA HIS A 401 15.98 19.74 9.20
C HIS A 401 16.60 18.60 9.97
N ALA A 402 17.38 17.77 9.30
CA ALA A 402 18.34 16.85 9.91
C ALA A 402 19.75 17.47 9.80
N VAL A 403 20.36 17.79 10.93
CA VAL A 403 21.66 18.47 11.00
C VAL A 403 22.66 17.60 11.74
N ASP A 404 23.73 17.19 11.07
CA ASP A 404 24.88 16.51 11.67
C ASP A 404 25.90 17.55 12.13
N PHE A 405 25.88 17.87 13.42
CA PHE A 405 26.78 18.81 14.07
C PHE A 405 28.21 18.29 14.24
N SER A 406 28.47 17.02 13.94
CA SER A 406 29.83 16.45 13.94
C SER A 406 30.51 16.57 12.57
N LYS A 407 29.73 16.50 11.49
CA LYS A 407 30.22 16.56 10.10
C LYS A 407 29.89 17.85 9.36
N ALA A 408 29.16 18.76 9.98
CA ALA A 408 28.62 19.96 9.33
C ALA A 408 27.78 19.66 8.06
N LEU A 409 26.97 18.61 8.11
CA LEU A 409 26.06 18.23 7.01
C LEU A 409 24.62 18.50 7.37
N ALA A 410 23.81 18.89 6.39
CA ALA A 410 22.40 19.18 6.58
C ALA A 410 21.52 18.56 5.49
N THR A 411 20.29 18.20 5.86
CA THR A 411 19.21 17.87 4.94
C THR A 411 17.95 18.58 5.37
N CYS A 412 17.29 19.27 4.44
CA CYS A 412 15.97 19.84 4.63
C CYS A 412 14.95 18.98 3.89
N VAL A 413 13.91 18.54 4.59
CA VAL A 413 12.65 18.18 3.96
C VAL A 413 11.79 19.43 3.94
N ASP A 414 11.77 20.08 2.76
CA ASP A 414 11.02 21.30 2.48
C ASP A 414 9.59 20.90 2.10
N ALA A 415 8.68 20.93 3.08
CA ALA A 415 7.29 20.55 2.92
C ALA A 415 6.37 21.77 2.84
N GLN A 416 5.24 21.62 2.17
CA GLN A 416 4.25 22.67 2.01
C GLN A 416 2.83 22.12 1.86
N LEU A 417 1.82 22.89 2.30
CA LEU A 417 0.42 22.60 1.95
C LEU A 417 0.19 22.95 0.47
N GLY A 418 -0.01 21.91 -0.34
CA GLY A 418 -0.10 22.01 -1.78
C GLY A 418 0.95 21.16 -2.49
N ASN A 419 0.55 20.01 -3.02
CA ASN A 419 1.43 19.11 -3.78
C ASN A 419 1.41 19.36 -5.31
N GLY A 420 0.82 20.48 -5.74
CA GLY A 420 0.61 20.83 -7.14
C GLY A 420 -0.64 20.20 -7.77
N ARG A 421 -1.24 19.18 -7.15
CA ARG A 421 -2.50 18.55 -7.59
C ARG A 421 -3.68 18.96 -6.72
N LYS A 422 -3.46 18.99 -5.41
CA LYS A 422 -4.45 19.39 -4.40
C LYS A 422 -3.84 20.43 -3.46
N PRO A 423 -4.59 21.48 -3.08
CA PRO A 423 -4.06 22.56 -2.25
C PRO A 423 -3.86 22.15 -0.79
N TRP A 424 -4.51 21.07 -0.34
CA TRP A 424 -4.49 20.63 1.06
C TRP A 424 -3.58 19.44 1.33
N GLU A 425 -3.21 18.67 0.29
CA GLU A 425 -2.26 17.58 0.41
C GLU A 425 -0.83 18.14 0.47
N VAL A 426 0.01 17.56 1.32
CA VAL A 426 1.39 17.98 1.51
C VAL A 426 2.23 17.64 0.29
N GLY A 427 2.88 18.65 -0.28
CA GLY A 427 3.99 18.47 -1.22
C GLY A 427 5.32 18.54 -0.48
N ARG A 428 6.34 17.82 -0.95
CA ARG A 428 7.69 17.91 -0.35
C ARG A 428 8.80 17.71 -1.36
N ARG A 429 10.01 18.14 -0.96
CA ARG A 429 11.29 17.73 -1.55
C ARG A 429 12.37 17.63 -0.47
N ALA A 430 13.36 16.78 -0.70
CA ALA A 430 14.59 16.77 0.10
C ALA A 430 15.66 17.62 -0.59
N ILE A 431 16.38 18.44 0.18
CA ILE A 431 17.47 19.29 -0.28
C ILE A 431 18.68 19.05 0.63
N PHE A 432 19.86 18.93 0.04
CA PHE A 432 21.10 18.61 0.75
C PHE A 432 22.02 19.83 0.85
N GLY A 433 22.78 19.90 1.93
CA GLY A 433 23.57 21.08 2.23
C GLY A 433 24.52 20.87 3.40
N VAL A 434 24.95 22.00 3.95
CA VAL A 434 25.95 22.08 5.02
C VAL A 434 25.48 22.98 6.16
N LEU A 435 26.09 22.76 7.32
CA LEU A 435 26.00 23.61 8.49
C LEU A 435 27.17 24.60 8.51
N GLU A 436 26.87 25.88 8.64
CA GLU A 436 27.85 26.95 8.87
C GLU A 436 27.61 27.53 10.28
N MET A 437 28.59 27.41 11.16
CA MET A 437 28.49 27.86 12.55
C MET A 437 29.85 28.34 13.06
N GLU A 438 29.89 29.49 13.72
CA GLU A 438 31.12 30.00 14.34
C GLU A 438 31.62 29.01 15.41
N GLY A 439 32.90 28.64 15.35
CA GLY A 439 33.48 27.62 16.23
C GLY A 439 32.96 26.20 16.01
N GLY A 440 32.13 25.98 14.98
CA GLY A 440 31.62 24.66 14.57
C GLY A 440 32.60 23.87 13.71
N PRO A 441 32.26 22.61 13.35
CA PRO A 441 33.06 21.83 12.40
C PRO A 441 33.09 22.50 11.03
N THR A 442 34.19 22.29 10.31
CA THR A 442 34.32 22.74 8.92
C THR A 442 33.55 21.80 8.01
N ALA A 443 32.60 22.34 7.25
CA ALA A 443 31.85 21.58 6.27
C ALA A 443 32.76 20.95 5.20
N PRO A 444 32.54 19.68 4.82
CA PRO A 444 33.30 19.05 3.76
C PRO A 444 32.99 19.70 2.41
N ALA A 445 34.03 19.82 1.57
CA ALA A 445 33.91 20.49 0.28
C ALA A 445 32.93 19.79 -0.70
N VAL A 446 32.77 18.46 -0.60
CA VAL A 446 32.01 17.66 -1.57
C VAL A 446 31.06 16.63 -0.95
N GLU A 447 31.28 16.19 0.30
CA GLU A 447 30.39 15.21 0.94
C GLU A 447 29.05 15.87 1.28
N ARG A 448 27.96 15.14 1.05
CA ARG A 448 26.60 15.48 1.45
C ARG A 448 25.88 14.23 1.93
N HIS A 449 24.86 14.42 2.76
CA HIS A 449 23.79 13.42 2.83
C HIS A 449 23.23 13.17 1.42
N SER A 450 22.67 11.99 1.19
CA SER A 450 22.19 11.64 -0.16
C SER A 450 21.02 10.66 -0.11
N PHE A 451 20.27 10.61 -1.20
CA PHE A 451 19.26 9.57 -1.38
C PHE A 451 19.89 8.17 -1.33
N THR A 452 19.17 7.21 -0.78
CA THR A 452 19.67 5.84 -0.64
C THR A 452 18.61 4.80 -0.99
N THR A 453 19.04 3.59 -1.33
CA THR A 453 18.18 2.41 -1.46
C THR A 453 18.50 1.35 -0.41
N GLU A 454 19.31 1.66 0.61
CA GLU A 454 19.73 0.69 1.65
C GLU A 454 18.58 0.16 2.51
N LEU A 455 17.44 0.85 2.55
CA LEU A 455 16.22 0.42 3.22
C LEU A 455 15.30 -0.43 2.34
N VAL A 456 15.48 -0.41 1.01
CA VAL A 456 14.57 -1.10 0.08
C VAL A 456 14.63 -2.61 0.31
N GLY A 457 13.45 -3.21 0.53
CA GLY A 457 13.28 -4.61 0.92
C GLY A 457 13.28 -4.85 2.43
N ARG A 458 13.60 -3.86 3.26
CA ARG A 458 13.46 -4.02 4.72
C ARG A 458 11.99 -3.88 5.14
N ALA A 459 11.68 -4.50 6.27
CA ALA A 459 10.43 -4.33 6.97
C ALA A 459 10.70 -4.09 8.46
N GLN A 460 9.79 -3.38 9.11
CA GLN A 460 9.90 -3.10 10.53
C GLN A 460 8.52 -2.95 11.16
N ALA A 461 8.39 -3.36 12.42
CA ALA A 461 7.23 -3.02 13.24
C ALA A 461 7.53 -1.75 14.04
N ASN A 462 6.61 -0.80 14.01
CA ASN A 462 6.68 0.48 14.72
C ASN A 462 5.59 0.47 15.79
N VAL A 463 6.00 0.55 17.06
CA VAL A 463 5.10 0.66 18.21
C VAL A 463 5.02 2.13 18.61
N TYR A 464 4.03 2.85 18.09
CA TYR A 464 3.85 4.27 18.37
C TYR A 464 3.24 4.52 19.75
N SER A 465 2.36 3.62 20.21
CA SER A 465 1.74 3.63 21.54
C SER A 465 1.13 2.25 21.85
N ASP A 466 0.48 2.11 23.01
CA ASP A 466 -0.23 0.88 23.41
C ASP A 466 -1.43 0.52 22.50
N PHE A 467 -1.86 1.46 21.65
CA PHE A 467 -3.06 1.33 20.84
C PHE A 467 -2.82 1.68 19.37
N MET A 468 -1.60 2.06 18.98
CA MET A 468 -1.22 2.26 17.58
C MET A 468 0.11 1.56 17.28
N GLN A 469 0.01 0.56 16.40
CA GLN A 469 1.13 -0.23 15.91
C GLN A 469 1.00 -0.39 14.41
N SER A 470 2.14 -0.37 13.72
CA SER A 470 2.16 -0.52 12.26
C SER A 470 3.36 -1.30 11.80
N VAL A 471 3.22 -2.06 10.71
CA VAL A 471 4.36 -2.64 9.98
C VAL A 471 4.62 -1.81 8.74
N HIS A 472 5.83 -1.27 8.61
CA HIS A 472 6.29 -0.61 7.40
C HIS A 472 7.06 -1.59 6.53
N VAL A 473 6.76 -1.62 5.24
CA VAL A 473 7.51 -2.35 4.22
C VAL A 473 8.04 -1.36 3.19
N TYR A 474 9.36 -1.27 3.05
CA TYR A 474 10.03 -0.40 2.08
C TYR A 474 10.13 -1.11 0.73
N SER A 475 8.98 -1.27 0.07
CA SER A 475 8.78 -2.16 -1.08
C SER A 475 9.33 -1.64 -2.41
N SER A 476 9.67 -0.34 -2.52
CA SER A 476 10.33 0.21 -3.70
C SER A 476 11.32 1.33 -3.33
N PRO A 477 12.18 1.78 -4.27
CA PRO A 477 13.06 2.94 -4.05
C PRO A 477 12.34 4.26 -3.77
N ASN A 478 11.07 4.39 -4.14
CA ASN A 478 10.34 5.66 -4.09
C ASN A 478 8.96 5.55 -3.42
N SER A 479 8.64 4.43 -2.78
CA SER A 479 7.37 4.18 -2.12
C SER A 479 7.48 3.08 -1.09
N CYS A 480 6.59 3.14 -0.12
CA CYS A 480 6.47 2.17 0.94
C CYS A 480 5.00 1.86 1.21
N SER A 481 4.74 0.76 1.90
CA SER A 481 3.42 0.47 2.46
C SER A 481 3.50 0.40 3.98
N TRP A 482 2.38 0.70 4.62
CA TRP A 482 2.20 0.50 6.05
C TRP A 482 0.94 -0.34 6.29
N THR A 483 0.98 -1.16 7.34
CA THR A 483 -0.12 -2.03 7.76
C THR A 483 -0.47 -1.70 9.21
N ILE A 484 -1.72 -1.32 9.49
CA ILE A 484 -2.20 -1.18 10.87
C ILE A 484 -2.42 -2.57 11.44
N MET A 485 -1.82 -2.83 12.59
CA MET A 485 -1.91 -4.14 13.25
C MET A 485 -3.27 -4.31 13.93
N LEU A 486 -3.78 -5.54 13.89
CA LEU A 486 -4.99 -5.93 14.61
C LEU A 486 -4.68 -6.25 16.08
N PRO A 487 -5.69 -6.31 16.98
CA PRO A 487 -5.45 -6.59 18.40
C PRO A 487 -4.76 -7.93 18.69
N ASN A 488 -4.83 -8.90 17.79
CA ASN A 488 -4.11 -10.18 17.88
C ASN A 488 -2.71 -10.15 17.25
N ASN A 489 -2.19 -8.97 16.89
CA ASN A 489 -0.93 -8.75 16.17
C ASN A 489 -0.87 -9.34 14.75
N ALA A 490 -1.99 -9.77 14.16
CA ALA A 490 -2.04 -10.04 12.72
C ALA A 490 -2.04 -8.72 11.94
N GLY A 491 -1.50 -8.72 10.72
CA GLY A 491 -1.55 -7.55 9.87
C GLY A 491 -2.98 -7.26 9.39
N GLY A 492 -3.43 -6.01 9.54
CA GLY A 492 -4.79 -5.57 9.21
C GLY A 492 -4.88 -4.78 7.92
N VAL A 493 -5.51 -3.60 7.97
CA VAL A 493 -5.67 -2.73 6.80
C VAL A 493 -4.36 -2.06 6.41
N MET A 494 -4.20 -1.78 5.12
CA MET A 494 -2.97 -1.23 4.57
C MET A 494 -3.19 0.04 3.79
N TRP A 495 -2.10 0.80 3.63
CA TRP A 495 -1.98 1.84 2.61
C TRP A 495 -0.56 1.84 2.04
N SER A 496 -0.40 2.49 0.89
CA SER A 496 0.90 2.76 0.30
C SER A 496 1.08 4.23 0.01
N SER A 497 2.32 4.70 0.14
CA SER A 497 2.67 6.10 0.04
C SER A 497 3.91 6.29 -0.82
N PRO A 498 4.00 7.39 -1.60
CA PRO A 498 5.29 7.88 -2.08
C PRO A 498 6.20 8.16 -0.88
N CYS A 499 7.45 7.69 -0.97
CA CYS A 499 8.44 7.78 0.10
C CYS A 499 9.79 8.23 -0.46
N LEU A 500 10.55 8.98 0.31
CA LEU A 500 11.97 9.25 0.06
C LEU A 500 12.82 8.70 1.21
N TYR A 501 14.01 8.24 0.87
CA TYR A 501 14.99 7.70 1.82
C TYR A 501 16.30 8.43 1.66
N VAL A 502 16.82 8.98 2.75
CA VAL A 502 18.10 9.70 2.79
C VAL A 502 19.01 9.00 3.80
N LYS A 503 20.23 8.71 3.38
CA LYS A 503 21.29 8.27 4.30
C LYS A 503 21.95 9.50 4.90
N LEU A 504 21.84 9.64 6.22
CA LEU A 504 22.55 10.66 6.97
C LEU A 504 23.92 10.11 7.40
N ARG A 505 23.89 8.91 7.99
CA ARG A 505 25.05 8.12 8.40
C ARG A 505 24.72 6.62 8.34
N ASP A 506 25.69 5.76 8.64
CA ASP A 506 25.46 4.31 8.71
C ASP A 506 24.46 3.91 9.80
N ASP A 507 24.36 4.70 10.86
CA ASP A 507 23.44 4.50 12.00
C ASP A 507 22.12 5.26 11.88
N ALA A 508 21.96 6.16 10.90
CA ALA A 508 20.84 7.09 10.83
C ALA A 508 20.33 7.31 9.39
N TYR A 509 19.05 7.03 9.20
CA TYR A 509 18.36 7.19 7.92
C TYR A 509 17.16 8.11 8.10
N LEU A 510 17.02 9.12 7.24
CA LEU A 510 15.81 9.93 7.20
C LEU A 510 14.82 9.33 6.19
N ILE A 511 13.59 9.13 6.65
CA ILE A 511 12.47 8.67 5.84
C ILE A 511 11.42 9.78 5.85
N SER A 512 10.85 10.08 4.67
CA SER A 512 9.63 10.89 4.60
C SER A 512 8.64 10.23 3.66
N TRP A 513 7.40 10.01 4.11
CA TRP A 513 6.29 9.47 3.29
C TRP A 513 5.12 10.44 3.26
N THR A 514 4.41 10.50 2.14
CA THR A 514 3.20 11.32 2.02
C THR A 514 2.01 10.40 1.82
N GLU A 515 0.95 10.67 2.55
CA GLU A 515 -0.34 10.04 2.43
C GLU A 515 -1.15 10.70 1.30
N ASP A 516 -0.52 10.80 0.13
CA ASP A 516 -1.16 11.22 -1.12
C ASP A 516 -2.44 10.41 -1.33
N THR A 517 -3.50 11.07 -1.81
CA THR A 517 -4.84 10.49 -2.01
C THR A 517 -5.38 9.69 -0.82
N CYS A 518 -4.79 9.90 0.35
CA CYS A 518 -5.19 9.32 1.61
C CYS A 518 -5.70 10.43 2.54
N ASN A 519 -4.99 10.68 3.64
CA ASN A 519 -5.26 11.80 4.55
C ASN A 519 -4.46 13.07 4.19
N GLY A 520 -3.69 13.04 3.09
CA GLY A 520 -2.95 14.19 2.57
C GLY A 520 -1.74 14.62 3.40
N ASN A 521 -1.43 13.94 4.50
CA ASN A 521 -0.39 14.36 5.44
C ASN A 521 0.97 13.76 5.11
N GLN A 522 1.99 14.28 5.77
CA GLN A 522 3.35 13.82 5.69
C GLN A 522 3.82 13.33 7.04
N GLY A 523 4.45 12.16 7.06
CA GLY A 523 5.35 11.79 8.15
C GLY A 523 6.80 11.92 7.71
N THR A 524 7.66 12.41 8.61
CA THR A 524 9.11 12.51 8.41
C THR A 524 9.82 12.13 9.71
N PHE A 525 10.69 11.14 9.67
CA PHE A 525 11.47 10.73 10.85
C PHE A 525 12.89 10.32 10.49
N ILE A 526 13.76 10.28 11.50
CA ILE A 526 15.03 9.56 11.45
C ILE A 526 14.85 8.21 12.12
N LEU A 527 15.20 7.14 11.42
CA LEU A 527 15.39 5.80 11.99
C LEU A 527 16.84 5.69 12.44
N ASN A 528 17.04 5.52 13.74
CA ASN A 528 18.33 5.15 14.29
C ASN A 528 18.42 3.61 14.41
N THR A 529 19.28 2.99 13.62
CA THR A 529 19.38 1.51 13.57
C THR A 529 20.17 0.90 14.72
N GLN A 530 20.83 1.72 15.56
CA GLN A 530 21.46 1.25 16.79
C GLN A 530 20.49 1.28 17.97
N LEU A 531 19.66 2.32 18.05
CA LEU A 531 18.62 2.44 19.07
C LEU A 531 17.35 1.65 18.73
N TRP A 532 17.11 1.39 17.44
CA TRP A 532 15.84 0.91 16.93
C TRP A 532 14.67 1.76 17.43
N GLN A 533 14.81 3.06 17.24
CA GLN A 533 13.79 4.05 17.53
C GLN A 533 13.67 4.97 16.31
N ASP A 534 12.44 5.29 15.93
CA ASP A 534 12.19 6.39 15.01
C ASP A 534 11.79 7.65 15.78
N SER A 535 12.11 8.81 15.21
CA SER A 535 11.84 10.11 15.84
C SER A 535 11.65 11.17 14.79
N GLY A 536 10.59 11.94 14.91
CA GLY A 536 10.20 12.84 13.84
C GLY A 536 8.90 13.59 14.07
N PHE A 537 8.27 13.91 12.94
CA PHE A 537 7.16 14.83 12.87
C PHE A 537 6.10 14.35 11.88
N PHE A 538 4.87 14.76 12.15
CA PHE A 538 3.73 14.59 11.27
C PHE A 538 3.12 15.95 10.95
N PHE A 539 3.02 16.29 9.66
CA PHE A 539 2.58 17.60 9.16
C PHE A 539 1.44 17.45 8.15
N GLY A 540 0.44 18.33 8.25
CA GLY A 540 -0.60 18.50 7.23
C GLY A 540 -1.93 18.96 7.83
N ILE A 541 -3.03 18.74 7.12
CA ILE A 541 -4.38 19.06 7.60
C ILE A 541 -5.02 17.80 8.18
N GLY A 542 -5.41 17.89 9.45
CA GLY A 542 -5.99 16.78 10.22
C GLY A 542 -7.28 17.15 10.92
N GLY A 543 -7.98 16.12 11.45
CA GLY A 543 -9.23 16.27 12.18
C GLY A 543 -10.47 15.93 11.35
N GLN A 544 -11.65 15.98 11.99
CA GLN A 544 -12.95 15.77 11.35
C GLN A 544 -13.94 16.84 11.82
N GLY A 545 -14.90 17.19 10.96
CA GLY A 545 -15.92 18.21 11.28
C GLY A 545 -15.29 19.55 11.66
N ASP A 546 -15.69 20.10 12.80
CA ASP A 546 -15.22 21.41 13.26
C ASP A 546 -13.75 21.42 13.76
N ASP A 547 -13.18 20.24 14.04
CA ASP A 547 -11.81 20.07 14.54
C ASP A 547 -10.73 20.10 13.45
N VAL A 548 -11.12 20.24 12.17
CA VAL A 548 -10.18 20.33 11.04
C VAL A 548 -9.21 21.49 11.25
N SER A 549 -7.91 21.19 11.28
CA SER A 549 -6.83 22.14 11.56
C SER A 549 -5.53 21.75 10.84
N VAL A 550 -4.66 22.72 10.60
CA VAL A 550 -3.24 22.42 10.30
C VAL A 550 -2.61 21.87 11.57
N MET A 551 -1.88 20.77 11.44
CA MET A 551 -1.19 20.11 12.54
C MET A 551 0.29 19.94 12.18
N LEU A 552 1.16 20.31 13.12
CA LEU A 552 2.54 19.83 13.18
C LEU A 552 2.70 19.15 14.54
N THR A 553 2.87 17.83 14.57
CA THR A 553 2.95 17.05 15.81
C THR A 553 4.19 16.16 15.82
N THR A 554 4.62 15.75 17.01
CA THR A 554 5.70 14.79 17.17
C THR A 554 5.28 13.39 16.81
N LEU A 555 6.25 12.63 16.34
CA LEU A 555 6.12 11.22 16.00
C LEU A 555 7.34 10.48 16.57
N GLY A 556 7.10 9.31 17.14
CA GLY A 556 8.12 8.35 17.49
C GLY A 556 7.55 6.98 17.86
N ALA A 557 8.36 5.97 17.66
CA ALA A 557 8.04 4.57 17.91
C ALA A 557 9.28 3.81 18.35
N TYR A 558 9.05 2.83 19.20
CA TYR A 558 9.99 1.73 19.33
C TYR A 558 9.89 0.85 18.09
N VAL A 559 11.02 0.67 17.43
CA VAL A 559 11.11 -0.08 16.19
C VAL A 559 11.59 -1.49 16.50
N ARG A 560 11.01 -2.48 15.82
CA ARG A 560 11.52 -3.84 15.81
C ARG A 560 11.85 -4.20 14.37
N PRO A 561 13.13 -4.47 14.04
CA PRO A 561 13.46 -4.94 12.71
C PRO A 561 12.77 -6.27 12.46
N LEU A 562 12.13 -6.38 11.30
CA LEU A 562 11.63 -7.65 10.81
C LEU A 562 12.57 -8.15 9.73
N PHE A 563 12.58 -9.46 9.46
CA PHE A 563 13.30 -9.97 8.31
C PHE A 563 12.73 -9.35 7.02
N GLY A 564 13.54 -9.28 5.96
CA GLY A 564 13.22 -8.51 4.76
C GLY A 564 13.15 -9.35 3.49
N TYR A 565 13.25 -8.64 2.36
CA TYR A 565 13.14 -9.14 1.02
C TYR A 565 14.36 -8.74 0.18
N ASN A 566 14.85 -9.64 -0.66
CA ASN A 566 15.94 -9.38 -1.60
C ASN A 566 15.40 -8.91 -2.95
N ILE A 567 14.98 -7.64 -3.02
CA ILE A 567 14.23 -7.09 -4.17
C ILE A 567 14.96 -6.02 -4.97
N LEU A 568 16.05 -5.45 -4.46
CA LEU A 568 16.72 -4.32 -5.12
C LEU A 568 17.21 -4.67 -6.55
N LYS A 569 17.54 -5.95 -6.79
CA LYS A 569 17.94 -6.48 -8.10
C LYS A 569 16.90 -6.27 -9.22
N TYR A 570 15.63 -6.09 -8.86
CA TYR A 570 14.55 -5.86 -9.83
C TYR A 570 14.42 -4.41 -10.28
N PHE A 571 14.85 -3.47 -9.43
CA PHE A 571 14.85 -2.05 -9.75
C PHE A 571 16.13 -1.62 -10.48
N ALA A 572 17.27 -2.23 -10.15
CA ALA A 572 18.57 -1.90 -10.76
C ALA A 572 18.64 -2.21 -12.27
N LYS A 573 17.94 -3.26 -12.72
CA LYS A 573 17.93 -3.69 -14.13
C LYS A 573 17.15 -2.75 -15.06
N LYS A 574 16.32 -1.86 -14.52
CA LYS A 574 15.40 -1.00 -15.29
C LYS A 574 15.72 0.50 -15.21
N ARG A 575 16.83 0.86 -14.54
CA ARG A 575 17.39 2.23 -14.48
C ARG A 575 18.57 2.44 -15.45
N LYS A 576 18.90 1.45 -16.28
CA LYS A 576 19.74 1.59 -17.46
C LYS A 576 18.86 1.80 -18.67
#